data_AF-A0A349PQ37-F1
#
_entry.id   AF-A0A349PQ37-F1
#
_cell.length_a   1.000
_cell.length_b   1.000
_cell.length_c   1.000
_cell.angle_alpha   90.00
_cell.angle_beta   90.00
_cell.angle_gamma   90.00
#
_symmetry.space_group_name_H-M   'P 1'
#
loop_
_entity.id
_entity.type
_entity.pdbx_description
1 polymer ?
#
loop_
_entity_poly.entity_id
_entity_poly.type
_entity_poly.pdbx_seq_one_letter_code
_entity_poly.pdbx_strand_id
1 'polypeptide(L)'
;MKTTLEIIKGIHPGKIVERELLKKNINKRQFAIAIGEHPQTLGAIIKGNRRMNVELSLKIEEKLQLEEGFLMTLQVFYDLKQAKKINQLKPDISKLRKGLFWDTTFDKIDWQQMKVAVIKRVFSRGTEEEKEEITRFYGKDIVEKIKLIKHQL
;
A
#
# COMPACT_ATOMS: atom_id res chain seq x y z
N MET A 1 -1.74 20.62 9.66
CA MET A 1 -2.59 19.61 8.97
C MET A 1 -2.04 19.15 7.62
N LYS A 2 -1.67 20.04 6.68
CA LYS A 2 -1.21 19.64 5.33
C LYS A 2 -0.03 18.64 5.35
N THR A 3 0.98 18.88 6.18
CA THR A 3 2.20 18.05 6.22
C THR A 3 1.96 16.64 6.76
N THR A 4 1.13 16.48 7.80
CA THR A 4 0.82 15.15 8.37
C THR A 4 0.00 14.32 7.41
N LEU A 5 -1.01 14.91 6.77
CA LEU A 5 -1.89 14.23 5.82
C LEU A 5 -1.10 13.77 4.58
N GLU A 6 -0.11 14.53 4.13
CA GLU A 6 0.78 14.14 3.04
C GLU A 6 1.61 12.90 3.32
N ILE A 7 2.01 12.68 4.57
CA ILE A 7 2.79 11.51 4.99
C ILE A 7 1.91 10.26 5.06
N ILE A 8 0.66 10.41 5.50
CA ILE A 8 -0.24 9.27 5.78
C ILE A 8 -1.27 8.99 4.68
N LYS A 9 -1.38 9.85 3.66
CA LYS A 9 -2.31 9.62 2.53
C LYS A 9 -2.03 8.27 1.87
N GLY A 10 -3.10 7.49 1.66
CA GLY A 10 -3.00 6.16 1.06
C GLY A 10 -2.66 5.02 2.04
N ILE A 11 -2.66 5.28 3.35
CA ILE A 11 -2.71 4.27 4.41
C ILE A 11 -4.18 4.04 4.78
N HIS A 12 -4.59 2.77 4.98
CA HIS A 12 -5.95 2.46 5.41
C HIS A 12 -6.24 3.07 6.80
N PRO A 13 -7.38 3.76 7.01
CA PRO A 13 -7.67 4.43 8.28
C PRO A 13 -7.65 3.49 9.49
N GLY A 14 -8.04 2.21 9.30
CA GLY A 14 -7.95 1.20 10.34
C GLY A 14 -6.54 0.99 10.93
N LYS A 15 -5.47 1.27 10.17
CA LYS A 15 -4.09 1.23 10.70
C LYS A 15 -3.77 2.41 11.60
N ILE A 16 -4.37 3.57 11.34
CA ILE A 16 -4.27 4.72 12.24
C ILE A 16 -5.03 4.45 13.53
N VAL A 17 -6.24 3.89 13.44
CA VAL A 17 -7.02 3.47 14.62
C VAL A 17 -6.23 2.47 15.47
N GLU A 18 -5.64 1.44 14.85
CA GLU A 18 -4.80 0.47 15.57
C GLU A 18 -3.63 1.12 16.32
N ARG A 19 -2.95 2.08 15.68
CA ARG A 19 -1.85 2.84 16.29
C ARG A 19 -2.33 3.67 17.48
N GLU A 20 -3.46 4.37 17.37
CA GLU A 20 -3.98 5.20 18.45
C GLU A 20 -4.47 4.37 19.65
N LEU A 21 -5.11 3.22 19.40
CA LEU A 21 -5.48 2.28 20.45
C LEU A 21 -4.26 1.74 21.20
N LEU A 22 -3.19 1.39 20.48
CA LEU A 22 -1.94 0.92 21.10
C LEU A 22 -1.28 2.02 21.94
N LYS A 23 -1.21 3.25 21.44
CA LYS A 23 -0.64 4.39 22.19
C LYS A 23 -1.39 4.69 23.48
N LYS A 24 -2.72 4.58 23.46
CA LYS A 24 -3.58 4.83 24.63
C LYS A 24 -3.77 3.58 25.50
N ASN A 25 -3.09 2.47 25.17
CA ASN A 25 -3.22 1.17 25.83
C ASN A 25 -4.67 0.66 25.94
N ILE A 26 -5.47 0.91 24.90
CA ILE A 26 -6.89 0.54 24.84
C ILE A 26 -7.03 -0.84 24.18
N ASN A 27 -7.76 -1.74 24.84
CA ASN A 27 -8.08 -3.04 24.27
C ASN A 27 -9.06 -2.92 23.09
N LYS A 28 -8.71 -3.49 21.93
CA LYS A 28 -9.51 -3.42 20.69
C LYS A 28 -10.94 -3.97 20.85
N ARG A 29 -11.10 -5.07 21.59
CA ARG A 29 -12.42 -5.70 21.79
C ARG A 29 -13.31 -4.82 22.67
N GLN A 30 -12.76 -4.32 23.77
CA GLN A 30 -13.48 -3.41 24.66
C GLN A 30 -13.84 -2.10 23.94
N PHE A 31 -12.91 -1.56 23.14
CA PHE A 31 -13.16 -0.37 22.34
C PHE A 31 -14.32 -0.56 21.36
N ALA A 32 -14.35 -1.70 20.64
CA ALA A 32 -15.45 -2.00 19.72
C ALA A 32 -16.81 -1.97 20.44
N ILE A 33 -16.89 -2.64 21.59
CA ILE A 33 -18.11 -2.66 22.41
C ILE A 33 -18.49 -1.25 22.89
N ALA A 34 -17.51 -0.45 23.30
CA ALA A 34 -17.73 0.92 23.79
C ALA A 34 -18.26 1.88 22.72
N ILE A 35 -17.97 1.62 21.44
CA ILE A 35 -18.53 2.37 20.30
C ILE A 35 -19.75 1.67 19.69
N GLY A 36 -20.32 0.64 20.34
CA GLY A 36 -21.52 -0.05 19.87
C GLY A 36 -21.30 -0.89 18.60
N GLU A 37 -20.08 -1.38 18.38
CA GLU A 37 -19.68 -2.13 17.19
C GLU A 37 -19.20 -3.54 17.53
N HIS A 38 -19.42 -4.47 16.60
CA HIS A 38 -18.96 -5.84 16.80
C HIS A 38 -17.42 -5.91 16.73
N PRO A 39 -16.73 -6.63 17.65
CA PRO A 39 -15.26 -6.74 17.64
C PRO A 39 -14.68 -7.27 16.32
N GLN A 40 -15.42 -8.14 15.62
CA GLN A 40 -14.99 -8.64 14.30
C GLN A 40 -15.05 -7.54 13.23
N THR A 41 -16.05 -6.65 13.29
CA THR A 41 -16.19 -5.51 12.38
C THR A 41 -14.98 -4.60 12.53
N LEU A 42 -14.72 -4.12 13.76
CA LEU A 42 -13.55 -3.28 14.02
C LEU A 42 -12.24 -3.99 13.65
N GLY A 43 -12.13 -5.28 13.96
CA GLY A 43 -10.98 -6.10 13.60
C GLY A 43 -10.72 -6.16 12.09
N ALA A 44 -11.77 -6.32 11.28
CA ALA A 44 -11.67 -6.33 9.82
C ALA A 44 -11.24 -4.96 9.26
N ILE A 45 -11.76 -3.87 9.83
CA ILE A 45 -11.38 -2.49 9.47
C ILE A 45 -9.91 -2.24 9.82
N ILE A 46 -9.46 -2.60 11.03
CA ILE A 46 -8.07 -2.46 11.48
C ILE A 46 -7.09 -3.23 10.57
N LYS A 47 -7.48 -4.43 10.13
CA LYS A 47 -6.68 -5.23 9.19
C LYS A 47 -6.66 -4.65 7.77
N GLY A 48 -7.59 -3.74 7.44
CA GLY A 48 -7.76 -3.21 6.08
C GLY A 48 -8.51 -4.15 5.15
N ASN A 49 -9.17 -5.18 5.70
CA ASN A 49 -9.97 -6.14 4.93
C ASN A 49 -11.38 -5.61 4.64
N ARG A 50 -11.80 -4.56 5.34
CA ARG A 50 -13.10 -3.91 5.18
C ARG A 50 -12.91 -2.41 5.14
N ARG A 51 -13.66 -1.75 4.25
CA ARG A 51 -13.70 -0.29 4.11
C ARG A 51 -14.40 0.34 5.32
N MET A 52 -13.87 1.44 5.83
CA MET A 52 -14.52 2.25 6.87
C MET A 52 -15.75 2.98 6.30
N ASN A 53 -16.81 3.09 7.10
CA ASN A 53 -17.99 3.90 6.80
C ASN A 53 -18.01 5.16 7.69
N VAL A 54 -18.85 6.13 7.34
CA VAL A 54 -18.95 7.43 8.01
C VAL A 54 -19.43 7.28 9.46
N GLU A 55 -20.42 6.43 9.70
CA GLU A 55 -20.96 6.24 11.05
C GLU A 55 -19.89 5.72 12.02
N LEU A 56 -19.14 4.69 11.62
CA LEU A 56 -18.06 4.12 12.40
C LEU A 56 -16.93 5.14 12.61
N SER A 57 -16.57 5.91 11.57
CA SER A 57 -15.49 6.90 11.70
C SER A 57 -15.83 7.94 12.74
N LEU A 58 -17.05 8.47 12.74
CA LEU A 58 -17.51 9.49 13.69
C LEU A 58 -17.45 8.96 15.13
N LYS A 59 -17.96 7.74 15.37
CA LYS A 59 -17.89 7.10 16.70
C LYS A 59 -16.45 6.91 17.19
N ILE A 60 -15.55 6.50 16.29
CA ILE A 60 -14.13 6.31 16.62
C ILE A 60 -13.45 7.65 16.89
N GLU A 61 -13.68 8.65 16.04
CA GLU A 61 -13.08 9.99 16.15
C GLU A 61 -13.49 10.65 17.46
N GLU A 62 -14.77 10.60 17.82
CA GLU A 62 -15.28 11.08 19.10
C GLU A 62 -14.56 10.41 20.29
N LYS A 63 -14.49 9.06 20.29
CA LYS A 63 -13.91 8.32 21.42
C LYS A 63 -12.40 8.40 21.53
N LEU A 64 -11.70 8.63 20.42
CA LEU A 64 -10.26 8.82 20.40
C LEU A 64 -9.83 10.29 20.49
N GLN A 65 -10.79 11.22 20.49
CA GLN A 65 -10.57 12.67 20.44
C GLN A 65 -9.76 13.07 19.20
N LEU A 66 -10.14 12.51 18.05
CA LEU A 66 -9.60 12.89 16.76
C LEU A 66 -10.49 13.95 16.12
N GLU A 67 -9.92 14.67 15.17
CA GLU A 67 -10.67 15.62 14.35
C GLU A 67 -11.74 14.89 13.53
N GLU A 68 -12.94 15.48 13.49
CA GLU A 68 -14.06 14.95 12.72
C GLU A 68 -13.72 14.87 11.21
N GLY A 69 -14.03 13.75 10.58
CA GLY A 69 -13.81 13.52 9.15
C GLY A 69 -12.36 13.16 8.79
N PHE A 70 -11.44 13.12 9.75
CA PHE A 70 -10.05 12.74 9.54
C PHE A 70 -9.91 11.34 8.95
N LEU A 71 -10.57 10.34 9.54
CA LEU A 71 -10.47 8.94 9.12
C LEU A 71 -11.14 8.72 7.76
N MET A 72 -12.27 9.39 7.48
CA MET A 72 -12.91 9.30 6.17
C MET A 72 -12.09 9.97 5.08
N THR A 73 -11.41 11.08 5.38
CA THR A 73 -10.45 11.69 4.46
C THR A 73 -9.34 10.69 4.10
N LEU A 74 -8.81 9.96 5.08
CA LEU A 74 -7.84 8.88 4.82
C LEU A 74 -8.44 7.74 4.01
N GLN A 75 -9.68 7.35 4.28
CA GLN A 75 -10.39 6.32 3.51
C GLN A 75 -10.47 6.72 2.03
N VAL A 76 -10.82 7.97 1.72
CA VAL A 76 -10.88 8.47 0.35
C VAL A 76 -9.51 8.37 -0.32
N PHE A 77 -8.44 8.84 0.32
CA PHE A 77 -7.09 8.71 -0.25
C PHE A 77 -6.65 7.26 -0.44
N TYR A 78 -7.01 6.38 0.49
CA TYR A 78 -6.76 4.95 0.38
C TYR A 78 -7.51 4.33 -0.80
N ASP A 79 -8.80 4.65 -0.96
CA ASP A 79 -9.62 4.16 -2.05
C ASP A 79 -9.07 4.63 -3.41
N LEU A 80 -8.65 5.90 -3.52
CA LEU A 80 -8.00 6.43 -4.72
C LEU A 80 -6.71 5.65 -5.05
N LYS A 81 -5.91 5.30 -4.05
CA LYS A 81 -4.69 4.49 -4.24
C LYS A 81 -5.03 3.07 -4.70
N GLN A 82 -6.06 2.45 -4.14
CA GLN A 82 -6.51 1.11 -4.53
C GLN A 82 -7.10 1.11 -5.95
N ALA A 83 -7.89 2.12 -6.30
CA ALA A 83 -8.42 2.29 -7.66
C ALA A 83 -7.29 2.44 -8.69
N LYS A 84 -6.23 3.19 -8.35
CA LYS A 84 -5.03 3.29 -9.20
C LYS A 84 -4.30 1.96 -9.35
N LYS A 85 -4.31 1.08 -8.34
CA LYS A 85 -3.70 -0.26 -8.42
C LYS A 85 -4.40 -1.19 -9.40
N ILE A 86 -5.74 -1.14 -9.47
CA ILE A 86 -6.52 -2.01 -10.35
C ILE A 86 -6.15 -1.79 -11.83
N ASN A 87 -5.78 -0.57 -12.18
CA ASN A 87 -5.37 -0.19 -13.55
C ASN A 87 -3.84 -0.17 -13.74
N GLN A 88 -3.05 -0.78 -12.85
CA GLN A 88 -1.60 -0.85 -13.04
C GLN A 88 -1.29 -1.79 -14.20
N LEU A 89 -0.72 -1.22 -15.26
CA LEU A 89 -0.05 -1.98 -16.31
C LEU A 89 1.02 -2.88 -15.66
N LYS A 90 1.10 -4.11 -16.13
CA LYS A 90 2.10 -5.11 -15.73
C LYS A 90 2.81 -5.65 -16.98
N PRO A 91 4.09 -6.05 -16.88
CA PRO A 91 4.76 -6.71 -17.99
C PRO A 91 4.08 -8.05 -18.30
N ASP A 92 4.45 -8.63 -19.43
CA ASP A 92 4.08 -10.00 -19.73
C ASP A 92 4.79 -10.95 -18.78
N ILE A 93 4.07 -11.35 -17.73
CA ILE A 93 4.56 -12.19 -16.65
C ILE A 93 5.00 -13.56 -17.16
N SER A 94 4.42 -14.06 -18.27
CA SER A 94 4.78 -15.36 -18.84
C SER A 94 6.25 -15.42 -19.28
N LYS A 95 6.84 -14.26 -19.61
CA LYS A 95 8.24 -14.11 -20.01
C LYS A 95 9.20 -13.92 -18.85
N LEU A 96 8.71 -13.87 -17.61
CA LEU A 96 9.52 -13.61 -16.42
C LEU A 96 9.54 -14.83 -15.49
N ARG A 97 10.73 -15.38 -15.22
CA ARG A 97 10.87 -16.49 -14.27
C ARG A 97 10.65 -16.00 -12.85
N LYS A 98 9.72 -16.64 -12.13
CA LYS A 98 9.43 -16.33 -10.72
C LYS A 98 10.67 -16.38 -9.82
N GLY A 99 11.59 -17.30 -10.08
CA GLY A 99 12.83 -17.47 -9.33
C GLY A 99 13.76 -16.24 -9.35
N LEU A 100 13.60 -15.34 -10.33
CA LEU A 100 14.35 -14.08 -10.39
C LEU A 100 14.03 -13.18 -9.17
N PHE A 101 12.82 -13.31 -8.62
CA PHE A 101 12.29 -12.55 -7.49
C PHE A 101 12.09 -13.43 -6.25
N TRP A 102 12.99 -14.38 -5.99
CA TRP A 102 12.88 -15.35 -4.88
C TRP A 102 12.71 -14.71 -3.48
N ASP A 103 13.20 -13.48 -3.30
CA ASP A 103 13.13 -12.70 -2.06
C ASP A 103 11.88 -11.79 -1.97
N THR A 104 10.97 -11.85 -2.96
CA THR A 104 9.74 -11.05 -3.00
C THR A 104 8.54 -11.93 -3.33
N THR A 105 7.38 -11.65 -2.74
CA THR A 105 6.12 -12.28 -3.20
C THR A 105 5.78 -11.78 -4.60
N PHE A 106 6.06 -12.59 -5.62
CA PHE A 106 5.98 -12.24 -7.03
C PHE A 106 4.63 -11.60 -7.43
N ASP A 107 3.52 -12.17 -6.96
CA ASP A 107 2.16 -11.68 -7.28
C ASP A 107 1.82 -10.34 -6.60
N LYS A 108 2.67 -9.87 -5.67
CA LYS A 108 2.50 -8.59 -4.95
C LYS A 108 3.48 -7.51 -5.41
N ILE A 109 4.28 -7.76 -6.45
CA ILE A 109 5.18 -6.76 -7.01
C ILE A 109 4.35 -5.62 -7.61
N ASP A 110 4.56 -4.40 -7.11
CA ASP A 110 4.03 -3.18 -7.73
C ASP A 110 4.99 -2.79 -8.85
N TRP A 111 4.70 -3.24 -10.07
CA TRP A 111 5.55 -3.03 -11.24
C TRP A 111 5.79 -1.54 -11.54
N GLN A 112 4.89 -0.64 -11.17
CA GLN A 112 5.09 0.79 -11.38
C GLN A 112 6.00 1.41 -10.32
N GLN A 113 5.75 1.13 -9.03
CA GLN A 113 6.51 1.70 -7.92
C GLN A 113 7.90 1.09 -7.78
N MET A 114 8.03 -0.22 -8.05
CA MET A 114 9.27 -0.96 -7.88
C MET A 114 10.15 -0.99 -9.13
N LYS A 115 9.87 -0.16 -10.14
CA LYS A 115 10.55 -0.17 -11.45
C LYS A 115 12.07 -0.22 -11.35
N VAL A 116 12.68 0.55 -10.43
CA VAL A 116 14.13 0.61 -10.25
C VAL A 116 14.69 -0.75 -9.80
N ALA A 117 14.06 -1.37 -8.80
CA ALA A 117 14.47 -2.67 -8.28
C ALA A 117 14.26 -3.78 -9.32
N VAL A 118 13.12 -3.76 -10.02
CA VAL A 118 12.80 -4.72 -11.09
C VAL A 118 13.83 -4.63 -12.23
N ILE A 119 14.07 -3.42 -12.76
CA ILE A 119 15.02 -3.20 -13.86
C ILE A 119 16.43 -3.65 -13.43
N LYS A 120 16.92 -3.18 -12.28
CA LYS A 120 18.26 -3.58 -11.80
C LYS A 120 18.41 -5.09 -11.64
N ARG A 121 17.38 -5.76 -11.14
CA ARG A 121 17.38 -7.23 -10.95
C ARG A 121 17.36 -7.99 -12.27
N VAL A 122 16.49 -7.61 -13.20
CA VAL A 122 16.38 -8.28 -14.50
C VAL A 122 17.65 -8.06 -15.32
N PHE A 123 18.23 -6.86 -15.30
CA PHE A 123 19.47 -6.60 -16.04
C PHE A 123 20.72 -7.20 -15.41
N SER A 124 20.69 -7.53 -14.11
CA SER A 124 21.81 -8.21 -13.44
C SER A 124 21.76 -9.74 -13.52
N ARG A 125 20.57 -10.35 -13.52
CA ARG A 125 20.42 -11.81 -13.38
C ARG A 125 19.44 -12.46 -14.37
N GLY A 126 18.77 -11.68 -15.20
CA GLY A 126 17.76 -12.15 -16.16
C GLY A 126 18.35 -12.60 -17.50
N THR A 127 17.55 -13.36 -18.26
CA THR A 127 17.82 -13.75 -19.65
C THR A 127 17.60 -12.57 -20.61
N GLU A 128 18.02 -12.71 -21.87
CA GLU A 128 17.77 -11.68 -22.89
C GLU A 128 16.27 -11.45 -23.13
N GLU A 129 15.47 -12.51 -23.18
CA GLU A 129 14.00 -12.41 -23.29
C GLU A 129 13.38 -11.62 -22.13
N GLU A 130 13.85 -11.84 -20.89
CA GLU A 130 13.39 -11.10 -19.70
C GLU A 130 13.78 -9.62 -19.80
N LYS A 131 14.99 -9.32 -20.30
CA LYS A 131 15.47 -7.94 -20.49
C LYS A 131 14.68 -7.21 -21.59
N GLU A 132 14.37 -7.89 -22.69
CA GLU A 132 13.57 -7.34 -23.78
C GLU A 132 12.15 -6.99 -23.33
N GLU A 133 11.50 -7.90 -22.60
CA GLU A 133 10.17 -7.68 -22.06
C GLU A 133 10.12 -6.48 -21.09
N ILE A 134 11.10 -6.40 -20.17
CA ILE A 134 11.20 -5.28 -19.23
C ILE A 134 11.51 -3.96 -19.94
N THR A 135 12.29 -4.00 -21.03
CA THR A 135 12.57 -2.81 -21.86
C THR A 135 11.32 -2.36 -22.62
N ARG A 136 10.56 -3.29 -23.20
CA ARG A 136 9.27 -3.01 -23.86
C ARG A 136 8.29 -2.38 -22.87
N PHE A 137 8.20 -2.94 -21.67
CA PHE A 137 7.23 -2.53 -20.66
C PHE A 137 7.52 -1.15 -20.06
N TYR A 138 8.77 -0.86 -19.66
CA TYR A 138 9.13 0.43 -19.06
C TYR A 138 9.59 1.48 -20.07
N GLY A 139 9.93 1.09 -21.30
CA GLY A 139 10.55 1.96 -22.29
C GLY A 139 12.07 2.04 -22.16
N LYS A 140 12.74 2.16 -23.31
CA LYS A 140 14.21 2.15 -23.42
C LYS A 140 14.87 3.28 -22.62
N ASP A 141 14.35 4.50 -22.74
CA ASP A 141 14.90 5.69 -22.08
C ASP A 141 14.94 5.54 -20.54
N ILE A 142 13.87 4.98 -19.96
CA ILE A 142 13.76 4.77 -18.51
C ILE A 142 14.75 3.69 -18.05
N VAL A 143 14.86 2.60 -18.81
CA VAL A 143 15.79 1.51 -18.52
C VAL A 143 17.24 1.99 -18.58
N GLU A 144 17.62 2.73 -19.62
CA GLU A 144 18.97 3.28 -19.77
C GLU A 144 19.30 4.25 -18.63
N LYS A 145 18.38 5.16 -18.29
CA LYS A 145 18.56 6.08 -17.15
C LYS A 145 18.80 5.32 -15.84
N ILE A 146 18.07 4.24 -15.57
CA ILE A 146 18.19 3.46 -14.33
C ILE A 146 19.48 2.63 -14.31
N LYS A 147 19.93 2.10 -15.45
CA LYS A 147 21.20 1.40 -15.57
C LYS A 147 22.40 2.30 -15.23
N LEU A 148 22.33 3.59 -15.57
CA LEU A 148 23.38 4.56 -15.29
C LEU A 148 23.51 4.92 -13.80
N ILE A 149 22.50 4.61 -12.98
CA ILE A 149 22.55 4.79 -11.52
C ILE A 149 23.39 3.65 -10.92
N LYS A 150 24.73 3.79 -11.01
CA LYS A 150 25.71 2.91 -10.35
C LYS A 150 25.42 2.78 -8.85
N HIS A 151 25.75 1.61 -8.30
CA HIS A 151 25.59 1.22 -6.90
C HIS A 151 26.04 2.31 -5.90
N GLN A 152 25.08 3.03 -5.31
CA GLN A 152 25.22 3.58 -3.96
C GLN A 152 24.51 2.61 -3.01
N LEU A 153 25.25 1.59 -2.59
CA LEU A 153 25.08 0.87 -1.34
C LEU A 153 26.48 0.65 -0.79
#